data_AF-A0A3D2R4G0-F1
#
_entry.id   AF-A0A3D2R4G0-F1
#
_cell.length_a   1.000
_cell.length_b   1.000
_cell.length_c   1.000
_cell.angle_alpha   90.00
_cell.angle_beta   90.00
_cell.angle_gamma   90.00
#
_symmetry.space_group_name_H-M   'P 1'
#
loop_
_entity.id
_entity.type
_entity.pdbx_description
1 polymer ?
#
loop_
_entity_poly.entity_id
_entity_poly.type
_entity_poly.pdbx_seq_one_letter_code
_entity_poly.pdbx_strand_id
1 'polypeptide(L)'
;MKTYLKALSTICLFFGLMTQPVFGQKLQQDNSRHDEAAKIQVDQMSQMLNLDGSQQRALFRALVSESTRSGQSPQILLGKAAQDQNEAFVQTLKSILTPDQFRKWKNPNRK
;
A
#
# COMPACT_ATOMS: atom_id res chain seq x y z
N MET A 1 47.83 39.11 16.83
CA MET A 1 46.78 38.07 16.71
C MET A 1 46.19 38.08 15.29
N LYS A 2 46.91 37.59 14.27
CA LYS A 2 46.44 37.61 12.85
C LYS A 2 46.71 36.30 12.09
N THR A 3 47.20 35.27 12.77
CA THR A 3 47.57 33.98 12.18
C THR A 3 46.63 32.83 12.57
N TYR A 4 45.80 33.01 13.60
CA TYR A 4 44.86 31.96 14.07
C TYR A 4 43.55 31.91 13.27
N LEU A 5 43.23 32.96 12.49
CA LEU A 5 41.96 33.02 11.75
C LEU A 5 41.98 32.23 10.42
N LYS A 6 43.18 31.92 9.89
CA LYS A 6 43.32 31.16 8.64
C LYS A 6 43.28 29.64 8.84
N ALA A 7 43.52 29.15 10.05
CA ALA A 7 43.55 27.71 10.35
C ALA A 7 42.15 27.11 10.56
N LEU A 8 41.13 27.93 10.82
CA LEU A 8 39.76 27.44 11.08
C LEU A 8 38.96 27.14 9.80
N SER A 9 39.39 27.65 8.64
CA SER A 9 38.64 27.53 7.38
C SER A 9 38.85 26.20 6.65
N THR A 10 39.89 25.43 6.98
CA THR A 10 40.26 24.23 6.19
C THR A 10 39.59 22.95 6.72
N ILE A 11 39.07 22.94 7.95
CA ILE A 11 38.47 21.73 8.57
C ILE A 11 36.97 21.58 8.26
N CYS A 12 36.29 22.65 7.83
CA CYS A 12 34.85 22.59 7.55
C CYS A 12 34.47 21.91 6.23
N LEU A 13 35.40 21.68 5.31
CA LEU A 13 35.11 21.12 3.98
C LEU A 13 35.00 19.57 3.96
N PHE A 14 35.38 18.89 5.04
CA PHE A 14 35.28 17.42 5.13
C PHE A 14 33.97 16.91 5.76
N PHE A 15 33.17 17.78 6.38
CA PHE A 15 31.87 17.38 6.97
C PHE A 15 30.68 17.51 6.00
N GLY A 16 30.90 17.96 4.76
CA GLY A 16 29.83 18.28 3.81
C GLY A 16 29.34 17.16 2.89
N LEU A 17 29.93 15.95 2.94
CA LEU A 17 29.63 14.88 1.96
C LEU A 17 29.07 13.58 2.55
N MET A 18 28.65 13.55 3.83
CA MET A 18 28.25 12.29 4.50
C MET A 18 26.84 12.30 5.13
N THR A 19 25.92 13.15 4.67
CA THR A 19 24.52 13.04 5.10
C THR A 19 23.59 13.10 3.89
N GLN A 20 23.62 12.06 3.07
CA GLN A 20 22.40 11.66 2.39
C GLN A 20 21.49 11.08 3.49
N PRO A 21 20.30 11.63 3.78
CA PRO A 21 19.35 10.88 4.57
C PRO A 21 18.95 9.68 3.72
N VAL A 22 19.53 8.52 4.03
CA VAL A 22 19.07 7.22 3.54
C VAL A 22 17.67 7.01 4.12
N PHE A 23 16.65 7.57 3.47
CA PHE A 23 15.24 7.22 3.67
C PHE A 23 14.95 5.81 3.06
N GLY A 24 15.86 4.86 3.28
CA GLY A 24 15.84 3.53 2.70
C GLY A 24 15.69 2.39 3.72
N GLN A 25 15.54 2.68 5.01
CA GLN A 25 15.45 1.64 6.03
C GLN A 25 14.07 1.60 6.70
N LYS A 26 13.46 0.41 6.62
CA LYS A 26 12.24 -0.10 7.30
C LYS A 26 10.93 -0.21 6.50
N LEU A 27 10.97 -0.28 5.17
CA LEU A 27 9.79 -0.70 4.39
C LEU A 27 9.66 -2.22 4.16
N GLN A 28 10.64 -3.05 4.54
CA GLN A 28 10.65 -4.47 4.14
C GLN A 28 10.19 -5.48 5.21
N GLN A 29 10.21 -5.15 6.50
CA GLN A 29 9.99 -6.18 7.53
C GLN A 29 8.52 -6.33 7.97
N ASP A 30 7.68 -5.29 7.84
CA ASP A 30 6.26 -5.34 8.24
C ASP A 30 5.30 -5.39 7.04
N ASN A 31 5.75 -4.98 5.85
CA ASN A 31 4.94 -5.03 4.62
C ASN A 31 4.62 -6.46 4.17
N SER A 32 5.45 -7.45 4.49
CA SER A 32 5.19 -8.87 4.14
C SER A 32 3.86 -9.38 4.69
N ARG A 33 3.45 -8.90 5.88
CA ARG A 33 2.17 -9.29 6.50
C ARG A 33 0.96 -8.73 5.73
N HIS A 34 1.10 -7.52 5.20
CA HIS A 34 0.07 -6.88 4.39
C HIS A 34 -0.05 -7.56 3.01
N ASP A 35 1.08 -7.89 2.41
CA ASP A 35 1.15 -8.57 1.11
C ASP A 35 0.56 -9.98 1.18
N GLU A 36 0.92 -10.78 2.18
CA GLU A 36 0.37 -12.14 2.35
C GLU A 36 -1.14 -12.11 2.60
N ALA A 37 -1.61 -11.22 3.48
CA ALA A 37 -3.03 -11.07 3.75
C ALA A 37 -3.81 -10.58 2.51
N ALA A 38 -3.24 -9.65 1.73
CA ALA A 38 -3.87 -9.15 0.51
C ALA A 38 -3.94 -10.25 -0.55
N LYS A 39 -2.90 -11.08 -0.68
CA LYS A 39 -2.89 -12.21 -1.62
C LYS A 39 -3.99 -13.21 -1.32
N ILE A 40 -4.16 -13.61 -0.05
CA ILE A 40 -5.23 -14.53 0.37
C ILE A 40 -6.60 -13.97 -0.01
N GLN A 41 -6.83 -12.67 0.25
CA GLN A 41 -8.11 -12.02 -0.07
C GLN A 41 -8.37 -11.94 -1.57
N VAL A 42 -7.35 -11.63 -2.36
CA VAL A 42 -7.45 -11.59 -3.83
C VAL A 42 -7.72 -12.98 -4.39
N ASP A 43 -7.07 -14.02 -3.88
CA ASP A 43 -7.28 -15.40 -4.33
C ASP A 43 -8.71 -15.86 -4.01
N GLN A 44 -9.22 -15.56 -2.81
CA GLN A 44 -10.61 -15.85 -2.44
C GLN A 44 -11.62 -15.12 -3.35
N MET A 45 -11.41 -13.82 -3.58
CA MET A 45 -12.26 -13.04 -4.49
C MET A 45 -12.15 -13.53 -5.93
N SER A 46 -10.96 -13.94 -6.35
CA SER A 46 -10.74 -14.50 -7.68
C SER A 46 -11.52 -15.78 -7.88
N GLN A 47 -11.52 -16.70 -6.93
CA GLN A 47 -12.29 -17.94 -7.00
C GLN A 47 -13.80 -17.67 -7.02
N MET A 48 -14.27 -16.69 -6.24
CA MET A 48 -15.70 -16.35 -6.15
C MET A 48 -16.22 -15.61 -7.39
N LEU A 49 -15.43 -14.70 -7.95
CA LEU A 49 -15.84 -13.74 -8.98
C LEU A 49 -15.27 -14.06 -10.37
N ASN A 50 -14.41 -15.08 -10.45
CA ASN A 50 -13.64 -15.42 -11.64
C ASN A 50 -12.86 -14.21 -12.18
N LEU A 51 -12.03 -13.61 -11.32
CA LEU A 51 -11.25 -12.43 -11.68
C LEU A 51 -10.15 -12.79 -12.69
N ASP A 52 -9.96 -11.93 -13.69
CA ASP A 52 -8.83 -12.09 -14.60
C ASP A 52 -7.50 -11.66 -13.95
N GLY A 53 -6.38 -12.05 -14.55
CA GLY A 53 -5.05 -11.76 -13.99
C GLY A 53 -4.70 -10.27 -13.90
N SER A 54 -5.35 -9.40 -14.68
CA SER A 54 -5.18 -7.95 -14.57
C SER A 54 -5.98 -7.39 -13.39
N GLN A 55 -7.21 -7.86 -13.20
CA GLN A 55 -8.08 -7.52 -12.07
C GLN A 55 -7.47 -7.97 -10.75
N GLN A 56 -6.93 -9.18 -10.68
CA GLN A 56 -6.23 -9.70 -9.51
C GLN A 56 -5.05 -8.80 -9.11
N ARG A 57 -4.20 -8.41 -10.07
CA ARG A 57 -3.05 -7.53 -9.79
C ARG A 57 -3.47 -6.13 -9.37
N ALA A 58 -4.50 -5.57 -10.01
CA ALA A 58 -5.02 -4.26 -9.65
C ALA A 58 -5.62 -4.27 -8.24
N LEU A 59 -6.42 -5.30 -7.93
CA LEU A 59 -7.02 -5.49 -6.61
C LEU A 59 -5.96 -5.69 -5.53
N PHE A 60 -4.94 -6.51 -5.81
CA PHE A 60 -3.81 -6.71 -4.90
C PHE A 60 -3.10 -5.39 -4.58
N ARG A 61 -2.73 -4.61 -5.61
CA ARG A 61 -2.06 -3.31 -5.42
C ARG A 61 -2.92 -2.34 -4.63
N ALA A 62 -4.22 -2.29 -4.92
CA ALA A 62 -5.15 -1.44 -4.19
C ALA A 62 -5.26 -1.84 -2.71
N LEU A 63 -5.39 -3.14 -2.42
CA LEU A 63 -5.47 -3.66 -1.06
C LEU A 63 -4.18 -3.43 -0.28
N VAL A 64 -3.02 -3.73 -0.87
CA VAL A 64 -1.72 -3.48 -0.22
C VAL A 64 -1.56 -1.99 0.05
N SER A 65 -1.73 -1.14 -0.96
CA SER A 65 -1.59 0.31 -0.81
C SER A 65 -2.52 0.87 0.27
N GLU A 66 -3.78 0.46 0.30
CA GLU A 66 -4.75 0.94 1.29
C GLU A 66 -4.45 0.38 2.69
N SER A 67 -4.00 -0.87 2.78
CA SER A 67 -3.62 -1.51 4.05
C SER A 67 -2.38 -0.88 4.66
N THR A 68 -1.37 -0.58 3.85
CA THR A 68 -0.16 0.15 4.27
C THR A 68 -0.51 1.59 4.68
N ARG A 69 -1.42 2.25 3.95
CA ARG A 69 -1.85 3.62 4.26
C ARG A 69 -2.66 3.72 5.56
N SER A 70 -3.61 2.80 5.74
CA SER A 70 -4.54 2.81 6.88
C SER A 70 -4.02 2.08 8.12
N GLY A 71 -2.99 1.24 7.96
CA GLY A 71 -2.54 0.29 8.98
C GLY A 71 -3.55 -0.83 9.27
N GLN A 72 -4.61 -0.96 8.46
CA GLN A 72 -5.67 -1.95 8.66
C GLN A 72 -5.40 -3.19 7.82
N SER A 73 -5.88 -4.35 8.30
CA SER A 73 -5.78 -5.57 7.51
C SER A 73 -6.66 -5.46 6.24
N PRO A 74 -6.23 -6.08 5.13
CA PRO A 74 -7.03 -6.18 3.90
C PRO A 74 -8.46 -6.70 4.15
N GLN A 75 -8.64 -7.61 5.13
CA GLN A 75 -9.95 -8.12 5.55
C GLN A 75 -10.86 -7.01 6.08
N ILE A 76 -10.36 -6.15 6.96
CA ILE A 76 -11.13 -5.05 7.57
C ILE A 76 -11.49 -4.02 6.50
N LEU A 77 -10.56 -3.72 5.59
CA LEU A 77 -10.81 -2.79 4.49
C LEU A 77 -11.92 -3.26 3.57
N LEU A 78 -11.91 -4.54 3.19
CA LEU A 78 -12.97 -5.14 2.39
C LEU A 78 -14.31 -5.16 3.15
N GLY A 79 -14.29 -5.46 4.45
CA GLY A 79 -15.49 -5.39 5.30
C GLY A 79 -16.09 -3.98 5.36
N LYS A 80 -15.25 -2.95 5.54
CA LYS A 80 -15.69 -1.55 5.51
C LYS A 80 -16.23 -1.13 4.16
N ALA A 81 -15.60 -1.55 3.06
CA ALA A 81 -16.12 -1.28 1.73
C ALA A 81 -17.44 -2.00 1.46
N ALA A 82 -17.62 -3.22 1.98
CA ALA A 82 -18.90 -3.92 1.87
C ALA A 82 -20.03 -3.20 2.64
N GLN A 83 -19.69 -2.50 3.73
CA GLN A 83 -20.58 -1.65 4.52
C GLN A 83 -20.66 -0.19 4.02
N ASP A 84 -20.07 0.13 2.86
CA ASP A 84 -20.00 1.48 2.29
C ASP A 84 -19.32 2.54 3.21
N GLN A 85 -18.50 2.11 4.18
CA GLN A 85 -17.80 3.00 5.12
C GLN A 85 -16.47 3.55 4.58
N ASN A 86 -16.06 3.14 3.38
CA ASN A 86 -14.86 3.66 2.70
C ASN A 86 -15.18 3.88 1.21
N GLU A 87 -15.84 4.99 0.91
CA GLU A 87 -16.32 5.31 -0.45
C GLU A 87 -15.19 5.35 -1.49
N ALA A 88 -14.02 5.90 -1.13
CA ALA A 88 -12.87 5.94 -2.03
C ALA A 88 -12.38 4.54 -2.41
N PHE A 89 -12.32 3.63 -1.44
CA PHE A 89 -11.96 2.24 -1.70
C PHE A 89 -13.06 1.50 -2.47
N VAL A 90 -14.34 1.78 -2.19
CA VAL A 90 -15.47 1.25 -2.98
C VAL A 90 -15.41 1.69 -4.45
N GLN A 91 -15.09 2.95 -4.73
CA GLN A 91 -14.91 3.42 -6.11
C GLN A 91 -13.72 2.73 -6.79
N THR A 92 -12.64 2.50 -6.05
CA THR A 92 -11.49 1.74 -6.54
C THR A 92 -11.92 0.31 -6.93
N LEU A 93 -12.68 -0.38 -6.06
CA LEU A 93 -13.22 -1.71 -6.36
C LEU A 93 -14.13 -1.72 -7.59
N LYS A 94 -15.00 -0.71 -7.75
CA LYS A 94 -15.86 -0.56 -8.95
C LYS A 94 -15.08 -0.31 -10.24
N SER A 95 -13.90 0.30 -10.15
CA SER A 95 -13.05 0.51 -11.32
C SER A 95 -12.28 -0.74 -11.75
N ILE A 96 -12.05 -1.67 -10.82
CA ILE A 96 -11.31 -2.92 -11.04
C ILE A 96 -12.26 -4.06 -11.43
N LEU A 97 -13.39 -4.16 -10.74
CA LEU A 97 -14.39 -5.21 -10.93
C LEU A 97 -15.40 -4.80 -11.99
N THR A 98 -15.92 -5.76 -12.75
CA THR A 98 -17.10 -5.49 -13.58
C THR A 98 -18.31 -5.20 -12.69
N PRO A 99 -19.35 -4.51 -13.20
CA PRO A 99 -20.57 -4.25 -12.44
C PRO A 99 -21.19 -5.53 -11.84
N ASP A 100 -21.16 -6.64 -12.58
CA ASP A 100 -21.69 -7.93 -12.10
C ASP A 100 -20.80 -8.57 -11.04
N GLN A 101 -19.47 -8.52 -11.20
CA GLN A 101 -18.53 -8.98 -10.18
C GLN A 101 -18.64 -8.16 -8.89
N PHE A 102 -18.77 -6.84 -9.00
CA PHE A 102 -18.95 -5.94 -7.86
C PHE A 102 -20.27 -6.23 -7.13
N ARG A 103 -21.36 -6.45 -7.86
CA ARG A 103 -22.66 -6.84 -7.27
C ARG A 103 -22.58 -8.18 -6.55
N LYS A 104 -21.95 -9.18 -7.17
CA LYS A 104 -21.77 -10.52 -6.59
C LYS A 104 -20.88 -10.48 -5.35
N TRP A 105 -19.83 -9.66 -5.36
CA TRP A 105 -18.99 -9.43 -4.18
C TRP A 105 -19.77 -8.78 -3.03
N LYS A 106 -20.56 -7.73 -3.33
CA LYS A 106 -21.33 -7.00 -2.32
C LYS A 106 -22.47 -7.84 -1.74
N ASN A 107 -23.05 -8.73 -2.54
CA ASN A 107 -24.14 -9.62 -2.13
C ASN A 107 -23.89 -11.05 -2.65
N PRO A 108 -23.03 -11.84 -1.99
CA PRO A 108 -22.68 -13.18 -2.45
C PRO A 108 -23.87 -14.17 -2.44
N ASN A 109 -24.93 -13.85 -1.69
CA ASN A 109 -26.14 -14.66 -1.58
C ASN A 109 -27.28 -14.25 -2.53
N ARG A 110 -27.13 -13.18 -3.33
CA ARG A 110 -28.14 -12.83 -4.35
C ARG A 110 -27.88 -13.66 -5.60
N LYS A 111 -28.75 -14.64 -5.83
CA LYS A 111 -28.88 -15.37 -7.11
C LYS A 111 -29.37 -14.45 -8.22
#